data_AF-A0A538QQA2-F1
#
_entry.id   AF-A0A538QQA2-F1
#
_cell.length_a   1.000
_cell.length_b   1.000
_cell.length_c   1.000
_cell.angle_alpha   90.00
_cell.angle_beta   90.00
_cell.angle_gamma   90.00
#
_symmetry.space_group_name_H-M   'P 1'
#
loop_
_entity.id
_entity.type
_entity.pdbx_description
1 polymer ?
#
loop_
_entity_poly.entity_id
_entity_poly.type
_entity_poly.pdbx_seq_one_letter_code
_entity_poly.pdbx_strand_id
1 'polypeptide(L)'
;MPTHIAINGRTIEYEPTAAEAKFLHRVEAAVANAAVSDAELRALIYGPDNPLLDQQAGYSFVTPAAFESPVFRVLLDLLDRKRVAAGSLDLDKTAARYTLSVAEAAERLGIRDSAVRTAVLEGRLPAWMKDGEIRLAPESVDSYQVSRRGRPPRLLVTCGSKDGASMRIRVVGGELEVSRKEGSLVEGQVTSWDKVGVITGAKREARSGQLETTYRYWLLEPGGAQRRVELDPFKVVGRFTIAEQKNGKAASEAFKALDRPGE
;
A
#
# COMPACT_ATOMS: atom_id res chain seq x y z
N MET A 1 3.23 -32.78 -0.18
CA MET A 1 2.41 -31.66 -0.68
C MET A 1 2.87 -31.33 -2.10
N PRO A 2 1.97 -31.33 -3.09
CA PRO A 2 2.27 -30.89 -4.46
C PRO A 2 2.83 -29.47 -4.53
N THR A 3 3.64 -29.20 -5.54
CA THR A 3 4.16 -27.86 -5.86
C THR A 3 3.90 -27.52 -7.32
N HIS A 4 3.60 -26.26 -7.60
CA HIS A 4 3.41 -25.73 -8.95
C HIS A 4 4.33 -24.53 -9.15
N ILE A 5 5.12 -24.54 -10.22
CA ILE A 5 5.96 -23.39 -10.58
C ILE A 5 5.14 -22.50 -11.51
N ALA A 6 4.79 -21.30 -11.05
CA ALA A 6 4.05 -20.32 -11.82
C ALA A 6 4.91 -19.70 -12.94
N ILE A 7 4.28 -19.07 -13.94
CA ILE A 7 4.95 -18.41 -15.07
C ILE A 7 5.87 -17.27 -14.63
N ASN A 8 5.60 -16.68 -13.48
CA ASN A 8 6.44 -15.66 -12.85
C ASN A 8 7.58 -16.26 -12.02
N GLY A 9 7.82 -17.57 -12.10
CA GLY A 9 8.87 -18.30 -11.41
C GLY A 9 8.63 -18.53 -9.92
N ARG A 10 7.47 -18.16 -9.38
CA ARG A 10 7.10 -18.45 -7.97
C ARG A 10 6.66 -19.90 -7.80
N THR A 11 7.03 -20.51 -6.69
CA THR A 11 6.49 -21.80 -6.28
C THR A 11 5.19 -21.60 -5.50
N ILE A 12 4.15 -22.34 -5.87
CA ILE A 12 2.88 -22.44 -5.17
C ILE A 12 2.82 -23.84 -4.56
N GLU A 13 2.81 -23.90 -3.24
CA GLU A 13 2.50 -25.10 -2.48
C GLU A 13 0.98 -25.19 -2.28
N TYR A 14 0.39 -26.35 -2.56
CA TYR A 14 -1.05 -26.54 -2.46
C TYR A 14 -1.40 -27.98 -2.10
N GLU A 15 -2.55 -28.16 -1.45
CA GLU A 15 -3.09 -29.46 -1.08
C GLU A 15 -4.57 -29.51 -1.52
N PRO A 16 -4.85 -30.05 -2.71
CA PRO A 16 -6.20 -30.07 -3.24
C PRO A 16 -7.02 -31.19 -2.58
N THR A 17 -8.30 -30.92 -2.34
CA THR A 17 -9.27 -31.99 -2.08
C THR A 17 -9.41 -32.91 -3.30
N ALA A 18 -10.01 -34.10 -3.14
CA ALA A 18 -10.22 -35.02 -4.27
C ALA A 18 -11.04 -34.39 -5.42
N ALA A 19 -12.02 -33.55 -5.10
CA ALA A 19 -12.82 -32.83 -6.09
C ALA A 19 -12.00 -31.76 -6.82
N GLU A 20 -11.22 -30.98 -6.08
CA GLU A 20 -10.31 -29.97 -6.63
C GLU A 20 -9.23 -30.60 -7.51
N ALA A 21 -8.65 -31.73 -7.10
CA ALA A 21 -7.64 -32.45 -7.88
C ALA A 21 -8.20 -32.94 -9.22
N LYS A 22 -9.41 -33.50 -9.21
CA LYS A 22 -10.11 -33.92 -10.44
C LYS A 22 -10.40 -32.73 -11.36
N PHE A 23 -10.84 -31.61 -10.80
CA PHE A 23 -11.09 -30.39 -11.56
C PHE A 23 -9.79 -29.80 -12.14
N LEU A 24 -8.72 -29.75 -11.35
CA LEU A 24 -7.40 -29.27 -11.77
C LEU A 24 -6.89 -30.09 -12.96
N HIS A 25 -6.96 -31.42 -12.88
CA HIS A 25 -6.57 -32.30 -13.99
C HIS A 25 -7.34 -32.02 -15.29
N ARG A 26 -8.64 -31.70 -15.17
CA ARG A 26 -9.47 -31.31 -16.32
C ARG A 26 -9.02 -29.97 -16.92
N VAL A 27 -8.65 -29.00 -16.09
CA VAL A 27 -8.12 -27.70 -16.52
C VAL A 27 -6.75 -27.86 -17.18
N GLU A 28 -5.85 -28.67 -16.62
CA GLU A 28 -4.55 -28.99 -17.21
C GLU A 28 -4.69 -29.60 -18.62
N ALA A 29 -5.62 -30.56 -18.78
CA ALA A 29 -5.92 -31.15 -20.08
C ALA A 29 -6.44 -30.13 -21.10
N ALA A 30 -7.29 -29.19 -20.65
CA ALA A 30 -7.80 -28.11 -21.49
C ALA A 30 -6.71 -27.09 -21.89
N VAL A 31 -5.76 -26.81 -21.00
CA VAL A 31 -4.60 -25.95 -21.31
C VAL A 31 -3.75 -26.58 -22.42
N ALA A 32 -3.45 -27.88 -22.30
CA ALA A 32 -2.65 -28.63 -23.27
C ALA A 32 -3.33 -28.79 -24.64
N ASN A 33 -4.67 -28.73 -24.70
CA ASN A 33 -5.41 -28.88 -25.94
C ASN A 33 -5.44 -27.56 -26.75
N ALA A 34 -4.75 -27.52 -27.88
CA ALA A 34 -4.69 -26.36 -28.78
C ALA A 34 -6.06 -25.94 -29.34
N ALA A 35 -7.04 -26.84 -29.41
CA ALA A 35 -8.39 -26.53 -29.89
C ALA A 35 -9.22 -25.75 -28.86
N VAL A 36 -8.87 -25.81 -27.58
CA VAL A 36 -9.53 -25.03 -26.52
C VAL A 36 -8.99 -23.61 -26.56
N SER A 37 -9.86 -22.61 -26.60
CA SER A 37 -9.54 -21.18 -26.56
C SER A 37 -9.34 -20.64 -25.13
N ASP A 38 -8.76 -19.44 -24.98
CA ASP A 38 -8.73 -18.71 -23.69
C ASP A 38 -10.13 -18.48 -23.13
N ALA A 39 -11.11 -18.19 -24.00
CA ALA A 39 -12.49 -17.93 -23.58
C ALA A 39 -13.15 -19.19 -23.00
N GLU A 40 -12.96 -20.35 -23.63
CA GLU A 40 -13.48 -21.63 -23.14
C GLU A 40 -12.80 -22.06 -21.84
N LEU A 41 -11.48 -21.89 -21.73
CA LEU A 41 -10.75 -22.18 -20.50
C LEU A 41 -11.20 -21.26 -19.36
N ARG A 42 -11.42 -19.98 -19.64
CA ARG A 42 -11.97 -19.03 -18.68
C ARG A 42 -13.37 -19.44 -18.25
N ALA A 43 -14.25 -19.80 -19.19
CA ALA A 43 -15.59 -20.27 -18.88
C ALA A 43 -15.58 -21.55 -18.02
N LEU A 44 -14.60 -22.44 -18.24
CA LEU A 44 -14.40 -23.63 -17.41
C LEU A 44 -13.99 -23.27 -15.98
N ILE A 45 -13.01 -22.36 -15.81
CA ILE A 45 -12.47 -21.96 -14.50
C ILE A 45 -13.51 -21.17 -13.69
N TYR A 46 -14.24 -20.26 -14.33
CA TYR A 46 -15.25 -19.42 -13.66
C TYR A 46 -16.67 -20.01 -13.73
N GLY A 47 -16.80 -21.26 -14.18
CA GLY A 47 -18.08 -21.93 -14.38
C GLY A 47 -18.59 -22.69 -13.14
N PRO A 48 -19.81 -23.24 -13.23
CA PRO A 48 -20.49 -23.91 -12.13
C PRO A 48 -19.82 -25.21 -11.68
N ASP A 49 -18.98 -25.79 -12.52
CA ASP A 49 -18.26 -27.03 -12.21
C ASP A 49 -17.03 -26.81 -11.31
N ASN A 50 -16.61 -25.57 -11.07
CA ASN A 50 -15.44 -25.30 -10.24
C ASN A 50 -15.79 -25.47 -8.75
N PRO A 51 -15.23 -26.49 -8.05
CA PRO A 51 -15.57 -26.77 -6.66
C PRO A 51 -15.11 -25.67 -5.68
N LEU A 52 -14.25 -24.74 -6.12
CA LEU A 52 -13.76 -23.63 -5.31
C LEU A 52 -14.73 -22.44 -5.29
N LEU A 53 -15.69 -22.38 -6.21
CA LEU A 53 -16.56 -21.22 -6.37
C LEU A 53 -17.89 -21.42 -5.64
N ASP A 54 -18.38 -20.34 -5.05
CA ASP A 54 -19.71 -20.35 -4.46
C ASP A 54 -20.77 -20.26 -5.56
N GLN A 55 -21.81 -21.07 -5.44
CA GLN A 55 -22.87 -21.19 -6.44
C GLN A 55 -24.15 -20.59 -5.88
N GLN A 56 -24.56 -19.43 -6.38
CA GLN A 56 -25.79 -18.75 -5.94
C GLN A 56 -26.64 -18.34 -7.13
N ALA A 57 -27.93 -18.71 -7.10
CA ALA A 57 -28.92 -18.33 -8.10
C ALA A 57 -28.51 -18.60 -9.58
N GLY A 58 -27.77 -19.69 -9.82
CA GLY A 58 -27.30 -20.05 -11.17
C GLY A 58 -26.04 -19.33 -11.64
N TYR A 59 -25.41 -18.54 -10.76
CA TYR A 59 -24.14 -17.86 -11.00
C TYR A 59 -23.04 -18.43 -10.11
N SER A 60 -21.81 -18.41 -10.63
CA SER A 60 -20.59 -18.79 -9.91
C SER A 60 -19.84 -17.55 -9.46
N PHE A 61 -19.50 -17.49 -8.17
CA PHE A 61 -18.82 -16.35 -7.57
C PHE A 61 -17.47 -16.73 -7.00
N VAL A 62 -16.46 -15.91 -7.29
CA VAL A 62 -15.16 -15.98 -6.62
C VAL A 62 -15.30 -15.29 -5.27
N THR A 63 -15.34 -16.09 -4.20
CA THR A 63 -15.35 -15.58 -2.83
C THR A 63 -13.95 -15.18 -2.38
N PRO A 64 -13.80 -14.40 -1.31
CA PRO A 64 -12.48 -14.15 -0.70
C PRO A 64 -11.73 -15.45 -0.36
N ALA A 65 -12.43 -16.45 0.16
CA ALA A 65 -11.84 -17.76 0.47
C ALA A 65 -11.33 -18.49 -0.78
N ALA A 66 -12.09 -18.45 -1.89
CA ALA A 66 -11.66 -19.00 -3.16
C ALA A 66 -10.41 -18.28 -3.67
N PHE A 67 -10.37 -16.94 -3.56
CA PHE A 67 -9.23 -16.13 -4.00
C PHE A 67 -7.96 -16.38 -3.18
N GLU A 68 -8.11 -16.67 -1.88
CA GLU A 68 -7.02 -17.03 -0.99
C GLU A 68 -6.51 -18.46 -1.21
N SER A 69 -7.31 -19.34 -1.83
CA SER A 69 -6.94 -20.75 -2.09
C SER A 69 -5.71 -20.87 -2.98
N PRO A 70 -4.67 -21.63 -2.55
CA PRO A 70 -3.53 -21.95 -3.40
C PRO A 70 -3.92 -22.69 -4.69
N VAL A 71 -4.93 -23.56 -4.63
CA VAL A 71 -5.43 -24.28 -5.81
C VAL A 71 -6.00 -23.30 -6.83
N PHE A 72 -6.77 -22.31 -6.38
CA PHE A 72 -7.32 -21.30 -7.28
C PHE A 72 -6.21 -20.48 -7.96
N ARG A 73 -5.12 -20.17 -7.23
CA ARG A 73 -3.95 -19.48 -7.80
C ARG A 73 -3.27 -20.31 -8.89
N VAL A 74 -3.21 -21.64 -8.75
CA VAL A 74 -2.74 -22.54 -9.82
C VAL A 74 -3.64 -22.45 -11.05
N LEU A 75 -4.97 -22.42 -10.88
CA LEU A 75 -5.91 -22.26 -12.00
C LEU A 75 -5.69 -20.95 -12.77
N LEU A 76 -5.44 -19.84 -12.06
CA LEU A 76 -5.13 -18.56 -12.68
C LEU A 76 -3.81 -18.59 -13.47
N ASP A 77 -2.78 -19.25 -12.94
CA ASP A 77 -1.52 -19.44 -13.67
C ASP A 77 -1.70 -20.28 -14.93
N LEU A 78 -2.50 -21.35 -14.87
CA LEU A 78 -2.85 -22.18 -16.01
C LEU A 78 -3.59 -21.37 -17.10
N LEU A 79 -4.48 -20.46 -16.70
CA LEU A 79 -5.14 -19.53 -17.62
C LEU A 79 -4.13 -18.58 -18.28
N ASP A 80 -3.19 -18.02 -17.52
CA ASP A 80 -2.17 -17.13 -18.08
C ASP A 80 -1.21 -17.89 -19.02
N ARG A 81 -0.84 -19.14 -18.72
CA ARG A 81 -0.09 -20.00 -19.66
C ARG A 81 -0.82 -20.18 -20.98
N LYS A 82 -2.15 -20.36 -20.92
CA LYS A 82 -2.98 -20.47 -22.12
C LYS A 82 -2.96 -19.18 -22.94
N ARG A 83 -3.03 -18.02 -22.27
CA ARG A 83 -2.95 -16.71 -22.93
C ARG A 83 -1.60 -16.46 -23.58
N VAL A 84 -0.51 -16.88 -22.94
CA VAL A 84 0.83 -16.84 -23.53
C VAL A 84 0.87 -17.71 -24.80
N ALA A 85 0.39 -18.95 -24.72
CA ALA A 85 0.37 -19.86 -25.88
C ALA A 85 -0.51 -19.32 -27.02
N ALA A 86 -1.60 -18.62 -26.70
CA ALA A 86 -2.48 -17.98 -27.67
C ALA A 86 -1.96 -16.61 -28.18
N GLY A 87 -0.84 -16.11 -27.66
CA GLY A 87 -0.28 -14.79 -28.00
C GLY A 87 -1.07 -13.59 -27.46
N SER A 88 -2.06 -13.81 -26.59
CA SER A 88 -2.85 -12.74 -25.97
C SER A 88 -2.22 -12.17 -24.70
N LEU A 89 -1.20 -12.83 -24.16
CA LEU A 89 -0.35 -12.33 -23.08
C LEU A 89 1.12 -12.34 -23.50
N ASP A 90 1.72 -11.15 -23.56
CA ASP A 90 3.16 -10.96 -23.80
C ASP A 90 3.92 -11.08 -22.46
N LEU A 91 4.65 -12.18 -22.31
CA LEU A 91 5.38 -12.52 -21.09
C LEU A 91 6.57 -11.58 -20.86
N ASP A 92 7.32 -11.26 -21.91
CA ASP A 92 8.52 -10.41 -21.82
C ASP A 92 8.14 -8.99 -21.43
N LYS A 93 7.12 -8.43 -22.08
CA LYS A 93 6.57 -7.13 -21.72
C LYS A 93 6.03 -7.12 -20.29
N THR A 94 5.39 -8.21 -19.86
CA THR A 94 4.86 -8.36 -18.51
C THR A 94 5.98 -8.36 -17.48
N ALA A 95 7.01 -9.18 -17.69
CA ALA A 95 8.16 -9.33 -16.82
C ALA A 95 9.02 -8.05 -16.74
N ALA A 96 9.14 -7.30 -17.85
CA ALA A 96 9.93 -6.07 -17.93
C ALA A 96 9.46 -4.97 -16.95
N ARG A 97 8.22 -5.03 -16.45
CA ARG A 97 7.68 -4.07 -15.46
C ARG A 97 8.22 -4.30 -14.05
N TYR A 98 8.69 -5.50 -13.75
CA TYR A 98 9.18 -5.87 -12.42
C TYR A 98 10.66 -5.50 -12.30
N THR A 99 10.93 -4.28 -11.86
CA THR A 99 12.30 -3.72 -11.80
C THR A 99 12.84 -3.61 -10.38
N LEU A 100 11.98 -3.33 -9.40
CA LEU A 100 12.41 -3.04 -8.02
C LEU A 100 12.83 -4.31 -7.29
N SER A 101 13.95 -4.24 -6.59
CA SER A 101 14.36 -5.21 -5.58
C SER A 101 13.48 -5.10 -4.32
N VAL A 102 13.58 -6.10 -3.45
CA VAL A 102 12.96 -6.09 -2.12
C VAL A 102 13.42 -4.88 -1.28
N ALA A 103 14.70 -4.54 -1.34
CA ALA A 103 15.28 -3.44 -0.56
C ALA A 103 14.73 -2.08 -1.03
N GLU A 104 14.68 -1.84 -2.34
CA GLU A 104 14.10 -0.61 -2.90
C GLU A 104 12.61 -0.48 -2.58
N ALA A 105 11.86 -1.59 -2.65
CA ALA A 105 10.46 -1.59 -2.25
C ALA A 105 10.28 -1.34 -0.75
N ALA A 106 11.14 -1.90 0.10
CA ALA A 106 11.10 -1.70 1.55
C ALA A 106 11.37 -0.24 1.92
N GLU A 107 12.36 0.39 1.30
CA GLU A 107 12.64 1.81 1.45
C GLU A 107 11.44 2.67 1.01
N ARG A 108 10.87 2.37 -0.16
CA ARG A 108 9.73 3.10 -0.73
C ARG A 108 8.48 3.01 0.14
N LEU A 109 8.23 1.84 0.72
CA LEU A 109 7.10 1.60 1.65
C LEU A 109 7.41 2.04 3.09
N GLY A 110 8.67 2.30 3.43
CA GLY A 110 9.10 2.59 4.80
C GLY A 110 8.95 1.41 5.77
N ILE A 111 9.04 0.17 5.29
CA ILE A 111 8.94 -1.06 6.09
C ILE A 111 10.24 -1.88 6.03
N ARG A 112 10.30 -2.99 6.78
CA ARG A 112 11.46 -3.90 6.73
C ARG A 112 11.39 -4.80 5.49
N ASP A 113 12.53 -5.17 4.94
CA ASP A 113 12.66 -6.17 3.86
C ASP A 113 11.90 -7.46 4.14
N SER A 114 11.97 -7.94 5.40
CA SER A 114 11.24 -9.14 5.81
C SER A 114 9.72 -8.99 5.64
N ALA A 115 9.17 -7.80 5.91
CA ALA A 115 7.75 -7.53 5.72
C ALA A 115 7.35 -7.49 4.24
N VAL A 116 8.21 -6.98 3.36
CA VAL A 116 8.02 -7.07 1.91
C VAL A 116 8.03 -8.53 1.45
N ARG A 117 9.03 -9.32 1.88
CA ARG A 117 9.12 -10.75 1.55
C ARG A 117 7.88 -11.51 2.02
N THR A 118 7.43 -11.27 3.25
CA THR A 118 6.19 -11.85 3.78
C THR A 118 4.98 -11.46 2.93
N ALA A 119 4.84 -10.19 2.55
CA ALA A 119 3.73 -9.75 1.70
C ALA A 119 3.73 -10.42 0.31
N VAL A 120 4.92 -10.64 -0.26
CA VAL A 120 5.08 -11.39 -1.52
C VAL A 120 4.67 -12.85 -1.33
N LEU A 121 5.21 -13.52 -0.31
CA LEU A 121 4.92 -14.94 -0.01
C LEU A 121 3.43 -15.18 0.21
N GLU A 122 2.77 -14.30 0.96
CA GLU A 122 1.32 -14.35 1.22
C GLU A 122 0.47 -14.02 -0.02
N GLY A 123 1.09 -13.52 -1.09
CA GLY A 123 0.41 -13.15 -2.34
C GLY A 123 -0.25 -11.77 -2.29
N ARG A 124 0.03 -10.96 -1.26
CA ARG A 124 -0.50 -9.60 -1.09
C ARG A 124 0.24 -8.57 -1.92
N LEU A 125 1.47 -8.87 -2.34
CA LEU A 125 2.26 -8.02 -3.23
C LEU A 125 2.67 -8.82 -4.47
N PRO A 126 2.22 -8.44 -5.69
CA PRO A 126 2.63 -9.09 -6.92
C PRO A 126 4.14 -9.01 -7.13
N ALA A 127 4.76 -10.12 -7.53
CA ALA A 127 6.19 -10.22 -7.75
C ALA A 127 6.53 -11.17 -8.89
N TRP A 128 7.73 -10.99 -9.45
CA TRP A 128 8.36 -11.85 -10.43
C TRP A 128 9.67 -12.38 -9.89
N MET A 129 9.93 -13.67 -10.09
CA MET A 129 11.23 -14.28 -9.78
C MET A 129 12.12 -14.16 -11.00
N LYS A 130 13.21 -13.42 -10.89
CA LYS A 130 14.21 -13.25 -11.94
C LYS A 130 15.58 -13.60 -11.38
N ASP A 131 16.23 -14.60 -11.96
CA ASP A 131 17.56 -15.07 -11.54
C ASP A 131 17.64 -15.42 -10.03
N GLY A 132 16.56 -15.98 -9.48
CA GLY A 132 16.45 -16.32 -8.05
C GLY A 132 16.10 -15.15 -7.13
N GLU A 133 15.90 -13.95 -7.67
CA GLU A 133 15.57 -12.75 -6.91
C GLU A 133 14.11 -12.33 -7.09
N ILE A 134 13.52 -11.81 -6.00
CA ILE A 134 12.20 -11.18 -6.02
C ILE A 134 12.33 -9.80 -6.68
N ARG A 135 11.58 -9.61 -7.77
CA ARG A 135 11.39 -8.33 -8.45
C ARG A 135 9.95 -7.87 -8.33
N LEU A 136 9.76 -6.58 -8.11
CA LEU A 136 8.48 -5.95 -7.79
C LEU A 136 8.18 -4.87 -8.83
N ALA A 137 6.92 -4.77 -9.23
CA ALA A 137 6.47 -3.71 -10.12
C ALA A 137 6.30 -2.40 -9.33
N PRO A 138 6.90 -1.27 -9.74
CA PRO A 138 6.79 0.01 -9.05
C PRO A 138 5.35 0.42 -8.69
N GLU A 139 4.42 0.26 -9.63
CA GLU A 139 3.00 0.59 -9.47
C GLU A 139 2.30 -0.28 -8.41
N SER A 140 2.73 -1.53 -8.28
CA SER A 140 2.22 -2.44 -7.24
C SER A 140 2.75 -2.03 -5.86
N VAL A 141 4.00 -1.59 -5.79
CA VAL A 141 4.59 -1.08 -4.54
C VAL A 141 3.90 0.22 -4.13
N ASP A 142 3.64 1.14 -5.07
CA ASP A 142 2.98 2.43 -4.78
C ASP A 142 1.55 2.29 -4.26
N SER A 143 0.80 1.33 -4.80
CA SER A 143 -0.59 1.08 -4.42
C SER A 143 -0.74 0.17 -3.21
N TYR A 144 0.35 -0.45 -2.74
CA TYR A 144 0.29 -1.41 -1.65
C TYR A 144 0.04 -0.74 -0.30
N GLN A 145 -1.08 -1.12 0.31
CA GLN A 145 -1.42 -0.69 1.66
C GLN A 145 -0.69 -1.55 2.70
N VAL A 146 0.29 -0.94 3.37
CA VAL A 146 0.98 -1.58 4.49
C VAL A 146 -0.02 -1.82 5.62
N SER A 147 -0.22 -3.09 5.99
CA SER A 147 -1.00 -3.45 7.18
C SER A 147 -0.36 -2.83 8.42
N ARG A 148 -1.07 -1.90 9.05
CA ARG A 148 -0.62 -1.18 10.24
C ARG A 148 -0.92 -2.03 11.48
N ARG A 149 -0.10 -3.05 11.75
CA ARG A 149 -0.12 -3.75 13.06
C ARG A 149 0.95 -3.13 13.97
N GLY A 150 0.51 -2.54 15.08
CA GLY A 150 1.39 -1.99 16.13
C GLY A 150 1.17 -0.50 16.38
N ARG A 151 1.78 0.00 17.47
CA ARG A 151 1.73 1.43 17.80
C ARG A 151 2.45 2.25 16.72
N PRO A 152 1.90 3.40 16.33
CA PRO A 152 2.56 4.29 15.37
C PRO A 152 3.91 4.77 15.94
N PRO A 153 4.87 5.10 15.06
CA PRO A 153 6.17 5.60 15.51
C PRO A 153 6.02 6.93 16.26
N ARG A 154 6.86 7.12 17.29
CA ARG A 154 6.88 8.36 18.07
C ARG A 154 7.24 9.56 17.20
N LEU A 155 6.50 10.65 17.36
CA LEU A 155 6.88 11.98 16.86
C LEU A 155 7.41 12.84 18.01
N LEU A 156 8.48 13.60 17.76
CA LEU A 156 8.95 14.67 18.62
C LEU A 156 8.44 16.00 18.06
N VAL A 157 7.84 16.81 18.91
CA VAL A 157 7.14 18.03 18.50
C VAL A 157 7.65 19.22 19.30
N THR A 158 7.98 20.29 18.61
CA THR A 158 8.12 21.64 19.15
C THR A 158 7.19 22.55 18.36
N CYS A 159 6.12 23.04 18.98
CA CYS A 159 5.11 23.88 18.34
C CYS A 159 4.78 25.10 19.20
N GLY A 160 4.14 26.12 18.63
CA GLY A 160 3.87 27.36 19.34
C GLY A 160 3.87 28.58 18.44
N SER A 161 4.06 29.75 19.06
CA SER A 161 4.20 31.03 18.37
C SER A 161 5.40 31.79 18.89
N LYS A 162 6.12 32.47 18.00
CA LYS A 162 7.22 33.40 18.26
C LYS A 162 7.08 34.58 17.30
N ASP A 163 7.75 35.70 17.54
CA ASP A 163 7.67 36.84 16.64
C ASP A 163 7.95 36.43 15.18
N GLY A 164 7.02 36.80 14.30
CA GLY A 164 7.06 36.45 12.88
C GLY A 164 6.72 34.99 12.51
N ALA A 165 6.55 34.05 13.45
CA ALA A 165 6.36 32.63 13.12
C ALA A 165 5.41 31.88 14.07
N SER A 166 4.69 30.90 13.54
CA SER A 166 3.90 29.97 14.35
C SER A 166 3.87 28.57 13.73
N MET A 167 3.76 27.56 14.58
CA MET A 167 3.43 26.19 14.20
C MET A 167 2.36 25.66 15.12
N ARG A 168 1.30 25.09 14.55
CA ARG A 168 0.26 24.37 15.28
C ARG A 168 0.16 22.96 14.75
N ILE A 169 -0.14 22.03 15.66
CA ILE A 169 -0.42 20.65 15.30
C ILE A 169 -1.82 20.25 15.74
N ARG A 170 -2.38 19.26 15.06
CA ARG A 170 -3.61 18.55 15.43
C ARG A 170 -3.34 17.07 15.32
N VAL A 171 -3.65 16.32 16.37
CA VAL A 171 -3.44 14.89 16.45
C VAL A 171 -4.81 14.20 16.38
N VAL A 172 -4.98 13.28 15.43
CA VAL A 172 -6.13 12.38 15.34
C VAL A 172 -5.69 11.02 15.85
N GLY A 173 -6.50 10.34 16.67
CA GLY A 173 -6.16 9.02 17.23
C GLY A 173 -5.21 9.07 18.45
N GLY A 174 -5.05 10.26 19.05
CA GLY A 174 -4.29 10.47 20.29
C GLY A 174 -4.06 11.94 20.55
N GLU A 175 -3.01 12.26 21.31
CA GLU A 175 -2.74 13.62 21.77
C GLU A 175 -1.24 13.92 21.85
N LEU A 176 -0.91 15.21 21.99
CA LEU A 176 0.44 15.66 22.29
C LEU A 176 0.71 15.53 23.79
N GLU A 177 1.62 14.64 24.16
CA GLU A 177 2.15 14.54 25.52
C GLU A 177 3.17 15.67 25.72
N VAL A 178 2.76 16.73 26.44
CA VAL A 178 3.61 17.90 26.69
C VAL A 178 4.67 17.57 27.74
N SER A 179 5.93 17.74 27.36
CA SER A 179 7.10 17.53 28.24
C SER A 179 7.65 18.84 28.80
N ARG A 180 7.55 19.94 28.04
CA ARG A 180 8.01 21.27 28.45
C ARG A 180 7.14 22.34 27.80
N LYS A 181 6.90 23.42 28.54
CA LYS A 181 6.22 24.62 28.04
C LYS A 181 6.96 25.85 28.53
N GLU A 182 7.35 26.71 27.59
CA GLU A 182 8.04 27.98 27.87
C GLU A 182 7.39 29.10 27.05
N GLY A 183 6.65 29.97 27.74
CA GLY A 183 5.81 30.98 27.08
C GLY A 183 4.81 30.33 26.10
N SER A 184 4.89 30.72 24.84
CA SER A 184 4.05 30.18 23.75
C SER A 184 4.66 28.97 23.05
N LEU A 185 5.83 28.49 23.48
CA LEU A 185 6.50 27.32 22.91
C LEU A 185 6.20 26.08 23.75
N VAL A 186 5.83 24.99 23.08
CA VAL A 186 5.45 23.70 23.66
C VAL A 186 6.32 22.62 23.03
N GLU A 187 6.98 21.82 23.87
CA GLU A 187 7.74 20.65 23.46
C GLU A 187 7.11 19.38 24.02
N GLY A 188 7.05 18.33 23.22
CA GLY A 188 6.43 17.08 23.62
C GLY A 188 6.63 15.97 22.62
N GLN A 189 5.88 14.90 22.83
CA GLN A 189 5.87 13.75 21.95
C GLN A 189 4.45 13.29 21.63
N VAL A 190 4.27 12.65 20.47
CA VAL A 190 3.03 11.97 20.10
C VAL A 190 3.35 10.49 19.93
N THR A 191 2.74 9.65 20.76
CA THR A 191 3.02 8.20 20.80
C THR A 191 1.85 7.35 20.29
N SER A 192 0.65 7.93 20.20
CA SER A 192 -0.56 7.36 19.58
C SER A 192 -1.15 8.38 18.62
N TRP A 193 -1.33 8.00 17.36
CA TRP A 193 -1.87 8.87 16.31
C TRP A 193 -2.16 8.10 15.01
N ASP A 194 -3.25 8.48 14.34
CA ASP A 194 -3.63 8.02 13.00
C ASP A 194 -3.19 9.03 11.94
N LYS A 195 -3.37 10.32 12.24
CA LYS A 195 -3.03 11.45 11.39
C LYS A 195 -2.55 12.62 12.23
N VAL A 196 -1.57 13.37 11.72
CA VAL A 196 -1.17 14.65 12.33
C VAL A 196 -1.22 15.74 11.28
N GLY A 197 -2.08 16.74 11.50
CA GLY A 197 -2.07 17.96 10.71
C GLY A 197 -1.05 18.92 11.29
N VAL A 198 -0.13 19.43 10.48
CA VAL A 198 0.83 20.47 10.85
C VAL A 198 0.56 21.69 10.01
N ILE A 199 0.34 22.85 10.64
CA ILE A 199 0.27 24.14 9.94
C ILE A 199 1.33 25.09 10.48
N THR A 200 2.07 25.71 9.57
CA THR A 200 3.02 26.77 9.89
C THR A 200 2.54 28.10 9.31
N GLY A 201 2.68 29.18 10.07
CA GLY A 201 2.46 30.55 9.60
C GLY A 201 3.75 31.36 9.72
N ALA A 202 4.20 32.00 8.66
CA ALA A 202 5.38 32.89 8.65
C ALA A 202 5.01 34.28 8.12
N LYS A 203 5.28 35.32 8.90
CA LYS A 203 5.17 36.72 8.46
C LYS A 203 6.27 37.02 7.45
N ARG A 204 5.88 37.63 6.32
CA ARG A 204 6.78 38.09 5.26
C ARG A 204 6.32 39.45 4.79
N GLU A 205 7.26 40.27 4.37
CA GLU A 205 6.95 41.55 3.73
C GLU A 205 6.40 41.27 2.32
N ALA A 206 5.18 41.74 2.07
CA ALA A 206 4.58 41.68 0.75
C ALA A 206 5.18 42.77 -0.15
N ARG A 207 4.94 42.66 -1.46
CA ARG A 207 5.37 43.69 -2.44
C ARG A 207 4.76 45.08 -2.15
N SER A 208 3.69 45.13 -1.38
CA SER A 208 3.03 46.34 -0.90
C SER A 208 3.71 47.00 0.32
N GLY A 209 4.78 46.40 0.86
CA GLY A 209 5.42 46.84 2.11
C GLY A 209 4.61 46.47 3.37
N GLN A 210 3.48 45.78 3.24
CA GLN A 210 2.71 45.27 4.38
C GLN A 210 3.19 43.86 4.77
N LEU A 211 3.19 43.57 6.07
CA LEU A 211 3.47 42.22 6.56
C LEU A 211 2.28 41.30 6.33
N GLU A 212 2.47 40.25 5.54
CA GLU A 212 1.49 39.19 5.29
C GLU A 212 1.94 37.87 5.91
N THR A 213 0.99 37.07 6.41
CA THR A 213 1.30 35.74 6.94
C THR A 213 1.06 34.69 5.86
N THR A 214 2.12 33.97 5.51
CA THR A 214 2.04 32.82 4.59
C THR A 214 1.84 31.53 5.38
N TYR A 215 0.85 30.72 4.96
CA TYR A 215 0.55 29.44 5.58
C TYR A 215 1.00 28.27 4.72
N ARG A 216 1.52 27.24 5.38
CA ARG A 216 1.82 25.92 4.78
C ARG A 216 1.26 24.83 5.68
N TYR A 217 0.67 23.81 5.08
CA TYR A 217 0.05 22.69 5.75
C TYR A 217 0.61 21.37 5.25
N TRP A 218 0.77 20.42 6.17
CA TRP A 218 1.10 19.03 5.91
C TRP A 218 0.16 18.10 6.67
N LEU A 219 -0.38 17.09 5.98
CA LEU A 219 -1.02 15.95 6.63
C LEU A 219 0.01 14.82 6.73
N LEU A 220 0.33 14.42 7.95
CA LEU A 220 1.27 13.35 8.24
C LEU A 220 0.50 12.06 8.52
N GLU A 221 0.99 10.95 8.01
CA GLU A 221 0.52 9.60 8.33
C GLU A 221 1.66 8.72 8.84
N PRO A 222 1.38 7.74 9.74
CA PRO A 222 2.39 6.80 10.22
C PRO A 222 3.06 6.04 9.08
N GLY A 223 4.39 5.96 9.08
CA GLY A 223 5.15 5.17 8.11
C GLY A 223 6.34 5.91 7.52
N GLY A 224 6.88 5.42 6.40
CA GLY A 224 7.94 6.10 5.67
C GLY A 224 9.31 6.14 6.38
N ALA A 225 10.22 6.89 5.75
CA ALA A 225 11.54 7.21 6.28
C ALA A 225 11.47 8.26 7.40
N GLN A 226 12.56 8.42 8.15
CA GLN A 226 12.68 9.50 9.12
C GLN A 226 12.67 10.85 8.40
N ARG A 227 11.77 11.75 8.81
CA ARG A 227 11.54 13.07 8.20
C ARG A 227 11.40 14.17 9.26
N ARG A 228 11.49 15.41 8.79
CA ARG A 228 11.32 16.64 9.58
C ARG A 228 10.46 17.65 8.82
N VAL A 229 9.45 18.21 9.49
CA VAL A 229 8.78 19.46 9.08
C VAL A 229 9.24 20.54 10.05
N GLU A 230 9.70 21.69 9.55
CA GLU A 230 10.25 22.73 10.41
C GLU A 230 9.93 24.16 9.93
N LEU A 231 9.88 25.06 10.90
CA LEU A 231 9.91 26.51 10.75
C LEU A 231 10.52 27.05 12.05
N ASP A 232 11.82 27.33 12.07
CA ASP A 232 12.57 27.63 13.30
C ASP A 232 11.83 28.61 14.25
N PRO A 233 11.70 28.29 15.56
CA PRO A 233 12.26 27.14 16.29
C PRO A 233 11.39 25.87 16.26
N PHE A 234 10.31 25.84 15.46
CA PHE A 234 9.30 24.79 15.50
C PHE A 234 9.66 23.60 14.61
N LYS A 235 9.36 22.39 15.09
CA LYS A 235 9.65 21.16 14.34
C LYS A 235 8.71 20.02 14.71
N VAL A 236 8.45 19.16 13.74
CA VAL A 236 7.89 17.82 13.93
C VAL A 236 8.87 16.83 13.31
N VAL A 237 9.40 15.93 14.13
CA VAL A 237 10.44 14.95 13.73
C VAL A 237 9.99 13.54 14.08
N GLY A 238 10.13 12.62 13.13
CA GLY A 238 9.82 11.21 13.36
C GLY A 238 9.76 10.44 12.05
N ARG A 239 9.17 9.24 12.08
CA ARG A 239 8.91 8.45 10.87
C ARG A 239 7.48 8.69 10.42
N PHE A 240 7.32 9.41 9.32
CA PHE A 240 6.01 9.67 8.73
C PHE A 240 6.11 9.80 7.21
N THR A 241 4.97 9.58 6.55
CA THR A 241 4.75 9.98 5.15
C THR A 241 3.96 11.29 5.12
N ILE A 242 4.22 12.15 4.14
CA ILE A 242 3.41 13.34 3.87
C ILE A 242 2.31 12.92 2.91
N ALA A 243 1.09 12.73 3.43
CA ALA A 243 -0.07 12.34 2.64
C ALA A 243 -0.65 13.52 1.84
N GLU A 244 -0.52 14.74 2.36
CA GLU A 244 -1.05 15.95 1.72
C GLU A 244 -0.17 17.15 2.06
N GLN A 245 -0.02 18.08 1.09
CA GLN A 245 0.59 19.38 1.31
C GLN A 245 -0.23 20.49 0.64
N LYS A 246 -0.50 21.58 1.37
CA LYS A 246 -1.24 22.75 0.87
C LYS A 246 -0.58 24.05 1.28
N ASN A 247 -0.85 25.11 0.54
CA ASN A 247 -0.32 26.46 0.78
C ASN A 247 -1.44 27.51 0.84
N GLY A 248 -1.17 28.65 1.46
CA GLY A 248 -2.07 29.81 1.47
C GLY A 248 -3.42 29.53 2.13
N LYS A 249 -4.51 29.97 1.49
CA LYS A 249 -5.87 29.80 2.03
C LYS A 249 -6.25 28.31 2.20
N ALA A 250 -5.88 27.48 1.22
CA ALA A 250 -6.14 26.04 1.25
C ALA A 250 -5.45 25.34 2.43
N ALA A 251 -4.29 25.83 2.88
CA ALA A 251 -3.62 25.32 4.07
C ALA A 251 -4.46 25.53 5.34
N SER A 252 -5.01 26.73 5.50
CA SER A 252 -5.87 27.06 6.64
C SER A 252 -7.19 26.27 6.63
N GLU A 253 -7.78 26.08 5.45
CA GLU A 253 -9.02 25.29 5.28
C GLU A 253 -8.79 23.81 5.59
N ALA A 254 -7.71 23.22 5.09
CA ALA A 254 -7.38 21.82 5.35
C ALA A 254 -7.06 21.56 6.82
N PHE A 255 -6.30 22.45 7.47
CA PHE A 255 -6.02 22.34 8.89
C PHE A 255 -7.31 22.40 9.72
N LYS A 256 -8.24 23.30 9.37
CA LYS A 256 -9.57 23.40 10.01
C LYS A 256 -10.41 22.14 9.80
N ALA A 257 -10.43 21.58 8.59
CA ALA A 257 -11.23 20.41 8.25
C ALA A 257 -10.85 19.16 9.06
N LEU A 258 -9.58 19.07 9.50
CA LEU A 258 -9.11 17.95 10.33
C LEU A 258 -9.82 17.84 11.70
N ASP A 259 -10.49 18.91 12.17
CA ASP A 259 -11.28 18.91 13.43
C ASP A 259 -12.64 18.22 13.34
N ARG A 260 -13.13 17.85 12.14
CA ARG A 260 -14.45 17.23 11.99
C ARG A 260 -14.32 15.72 11.75
N PRO A 261 -14.23 14.89 12.81
CA PRO A 261 -14.58 13.49 12.67
C PRO A 261 -16.11 13.41 12.47
N GLY A 262 -16.55 13.05 11.27
CA GLY A 262 -17.92 12.58 10.97
C GLY A 262 -19.08 13.48 11.41
N GLU A 263 -19.59 14.29 10.48
CA GLU A 263 -21.05 14.28 10.28
C GLU A 263 -21.41 13.03 9.45
#